data_AF-B7KHL1-F1
#
_entry.id   AF-B7KHL1-F1
#
_cell.length_a   1.000
_cell.length_b   1.000
_cell.length_c   1.000
_cell.angle_alpha   90.00
_cell.angle_beta   90.00
_cell.angle_gamma   90.00
#
_symmetry.space_group_name_H-M   'P 1'
#
loop_
_entity.id
_entity.type
_entity.pdbx_description
1 polymer ?
#
loop_
_entity_poly.entity_id
_entity_poly.type
_entity_poly.pdbx_seq_one_letter_code
_entity_poly.pdbx_strand_id
1 'polypeptide(L)'
;MNENLTNIKQLLTFWLSRQVEEKALIWIEEKQKEISQGAMNRGFFLAFSSVPRYTGKRDLKLTLDDWQAVETLRSGWCPHNWSVDQTARILLLLSVPHSNIQKYLQTLEQLFMAADVSELVALYQALPLLPYPEKHRFRAAEGVRSNMTAVFNAVALCNPYPAEHLDDIAWNQMVLKALFVGSPLHLIQGLDKRANPQLSLMLIDYARERWAANRSVSPEIWSAIKPYGDISKVAELERLLAS
;
A
#
# COMPACT_ATOMS: atom_id res chain seq x y z
N MET A 1 -15.77 -13.40 6.08
CA MET A 1 -14.34 -13.21 5.75
C MET A 1 -13.94 -13.99 4.49
N ASN A 2 -14.25 -15.30 4.38
CA ASN A 2 -13.91 -16.11 3.20
C ASN A 2 -14.63 -15.69 1.89
N GLU A 3 -15.87 -15.23 1.96
CA GLU A 3 -16.64 -14.83 0.77
C GLU A 3 -16.07 -13.57 0.10
N ASN A 4 -15.71 -12.56 0.89
CA ASN A 4 -15.11 -11.34 0.35
C ASN A 4 -13.77 -11.59 -0.34
N LEU A 5 -12.90 -12.43 0.26
CA LEU A 5 -11.61 -12.78 -0.34
C LEU A 5 -11.80 -13.55 -1.67
N THR A 6 -12.82 -14.40 -1.76
CA THR A 6 -13.17 -15.08 -3.02
C THR A 6 -13.59 -14.07 -4.09
N ASN A 7 -14.45 -13.11 -3.75
CA ASN A 7 -14.90 -12.08 -4.68
C ASN A 7 -13.75 -11.17 -5.15
N ILE A 8 -12.83 -10.79 -4.24
CA ILE A 8 -11.62 -10.05 -4.59
C ILE A 8 -10.78 -10.84 -5.60
N LYS A 9 -10.52 -12.13 -5.35
CA LYS A 9 -9.77 -12.95 -6.30
C LYS A 9 -10.45 -13.04 -7.66
N GLN A 10 -11.77 -13.23 -7.69
CA GLN A 10 -12.54 -13.25 -8.95
C GLN A 10 -12.42 -11.93 -9.71
N LEU A 11 -12.49 -10.79 -9.01
CA LEU A 11 -12.33 -9.47 -9.62
C LEU A 11 -10.92 -9.28 -10.21
N LEU A 12 -9.87 -9.67 -9.47
CA LEU A 12 -8.50 -9.61 -9.98
C LEU A 12 -8.31 -10.52 -11.21
N THR A 13 -8.85 -11.74 -11.18
CA THR A 13 -8.84 -12.65 -12.35
C THR A 13 -9.56 -12.03 -13.55
N PHE A 14 -10.71 -11.40 -13.35
CA PHE A 14 -11.45 -10.70 -14.41
C PHE A 14 -10.67 -9.51 -14.98
N TRP A 15 -9.95 -8.75 -14.16
CA TRP A 15 -9.09 -7.68 -14.65
C TRP A 15 -7.94 -8.18 -15.50
N LEU A 16 -7.33 -9.30 -15.09
CA LEU A 16 -6.24 -9.93 -15.80
C LEU A 16 -6.72 -10.52 -17.13
N SER A 17 -7.89 -11.18 -17.17
CA SER A 17 -8.41 -11.79 -18.41
C SER A 17 -8.66 -10.80 -19.54
N ARG A 18 -8.95 -9.53 -19.21
CA ARG A 18 -9.07 -8.45 -20.21
C ARG A 18 -7.73 -7.87 -20.68
N GLN A 19 -6.63 -8.24 -20.02
CA GLN A 19 -5.36 -7.51 -20.13
C GLN A 19 -4.12 -8.37 -20.42
N VAL A 20 -4.21 -9.69 -20.29
CA VAL A 20 -3.12 -10.60 -20.65
C VAL A 20 -3.56 -11.55 -21.75
N GLU A 21 -2.58 -12.14 -22.43
CA GLU A 21 -2.86 -13.22 -23.38
C GLU A 21 -3.42 -14.46 -22.67
N GLU A 22 -4.22 -15.25 -23.38
CA GLU A 22 -4.83 -16.48 -22.86
C GLU A 22 -3.81 -17.42 -22.22
N LYS A 23 -2.63 -17.59 -22.84
CA LYS A 23 -1.53 -18.42 -22.31
C LYS A 23 -1.06 -17.96 -20.92
N ALA A 24 -1.06 -16.65 -20.67
CA ALA A 24 -0.65 -16.08 -19.39
C ALA A 24 -1.75 -16.27 -18.35
N LEU A 25 -3.02 -16.14 -18.74
CA LEU A 25 -4.16 -16.40 -17.86
C LEU A 25 -4.19 -17.86 -17.41
N ILE A 26 -4.04 -18.81 -18.34
CA ILE A 26 -3.97 -20.25 -18.03
C ILE A 26 -2.84 -20.52 -17.04
N TRP A 27 -1.65 -19.96 -17.28
CA TRP A 27 -0.51 -20.12 -16.36
C TRP A 27 -0.81 -19.56 -14.96
N ILE A 28 -1.47 -18.40 -14.85
CA ILE A 28 -1.87 -17.83 -13.56
C ILE A 28 -2.84 -18.77 -12.84
N GLU A 29 -3.87 -19.27 -13.52
CA GLU A 29 -4.87 -20.17 -12.94
C GLU A 29 -4.26 -21.48 -12.45
N GLU A 30 -3.34 -22.07 -13.23
CA GLU A 30 -2.57 -23.25 -12.82
C GLU A 30 -1.78 -22.96 -11.54
N LYS A 31 -1.08 -21.82 -11.47
CA LYS A 31 -0.30 -21.45 -10.27
C LYS A 31 -1.19 -21.15 -9.07
N GLN A 32 -2.35 -20.51 -9.24
CA GLN A 32 -3.31 -20.34 -8.17
C GLN A 32 -3.75 -21.69 -7.60
N LYS A 33 -4.05 -22.66 -8.47
CA LYS A 33 -4.46 -24.01 -8.06
C LYS A 33 -3.35 -24.71 -7.29
N GLU A 34 -2.12 -24.73 -7.82
CA GLU A 34 -0.95 -25.32 -7.14
C GLU A 34 -0.72 -24.68 -5.76
N ILE A 35 -0.73 -23.35 -5.68
CA ILE A 35 -0.53 -22.60 -4.42
C ILE A 35 -1.65 -22.94 -3.42
N SER A 36 -2.91 -22.92 -3.86
CA SER A 36 -4.07 -23.19 -2.99
C SER A 36 -4.10 -24.62 -2.44
N GLN A 37 -3.48 -25.57 -3.16
CA GLN A 37 -3.33 -26.96 -2.75
C GLN A 37 -2.11 -27.19 -1.85
N GLY A 38 -1.39 -26.12 -1.48
CA GLY A 38 -0.26 -26.17 -0.57
C GLY A 38 1.06 -26.56 -1.23
N ALA A 39 1.28 -26.13 -2.49
CA ALA A 39 2.58 -26.23 -3.15
C ALA A 39 3.71 -25.78 -2.22
N MET A 40 4.89 -26.39 -2.39
CA MET A 40 6.07 -26.01 -1.62
C MET A 40 6.35 -24.51 -1.80
N ASN A 41 6.77 -23.83 -0.71
CA ASN A 41 7.06 -22.38 -0.72
C ASN A 41 7.99 -21.98 -1.89
N ARG A 42 8.95 -22.83 -2.24
CA ARG A 42 9.84 -22.61 -3.39
C ARG A 42 9.08 -22.46 -4.72
N GLY A 43 8.07 -23.28 -4.97
CA GLY A 43 7.25 -23.20 -6.18
C GLY A 43 6.43 -21.91 -6.24
N PHE A 44 5.84 -21.52 -5.12
CA PHE A 44 5.14 -20.25 -4.99
C PHE A 44 6.08 -19.05 -5.23
N PHE A 45 7.26 -19.02 -4.61
CA PHE A 45 8.19 -17.89 -4.73
C PHE A 45 8.71 -17.75 -6.17
N LEU A 46 9.04 -18.88 -6.81
CA LEU A 46 9.43 -18.89 -8.23
C LEU A 46 8.30 -18.40 -9.13
N ALA A 47 7.04 -18.78 -8.85
CA ALA A 47 5.89 -18.28 -9.59
C ALA A 47 5.75 -16.76 -9.39
N PHE A 48 5.79 -16.28 -8.15
CA PHE A 48 5.68 -14.86 -7.80
C PHE A 48 6.73 -13.99 -8.51
N SER A 49 7.98 -14.46 -8.57
CA SER A 49 9.07 -13.79 -9.29
C SER A 49 8.96 -13.89 -10.81
N SER A 50 8.33 -14.95 -11.32
CA SER A 50 8.19 -15.16 -12.76
C SER A 50 7.04 -14.40 -13.39
N VAL A 51 6.09 -13.87 -12.60
CA VAL A 51 4.87 -13.18 -13.09
C VAL A 51 5.13 -12.17 -14.22
N PRO A 52 6.13 -11.27 -14.15
CA PRO A 52 6.34 -10.28 -15.21
C PRO A 52 6.70 -10.89 -16.57
N ARG A 53 7.24 -12.13 -16.60
CA ARG A 53 7.58 -12.85 -17.85
C ARG A 53 6.33 -13.31 -18.61
N TYR A 54 5.21 -13.46 -17.91
CA TYR A 54 3.94 -13.90 -18.49
C TYR A 54 3.00 -12.72 -18.75
N THR A 55 3.02 -11.72 -17.86
CA THR A 55 2.02 -10.65 -17.84
C THR A 55 2.52 -9.31 -18.40
N GLY A 56 3.84 -9.12 -18.46
CA GLY A 56 4.44 -7.79 -18.67
C GLY A 56 4.20 -6.85 -17.49
N LYS A 57 4.70 -5.61 -17.58
CA LYS A 57 4.67 -4.62 -16.48
C LYS A 57 3.87 -3.35 -16.81
N ARG A 58 2.98 -3.42 -17.80
CA ARG A 58 2.16 -2.27 -18.19
C ARG A 58 1.18 -1.91 -17.08
N ASP A 59 0.77 -0.65 -17.05
CA ASP A 59 -0.25 -0.18 -16.10
C ASP A 59 -1.55 -0.97 -16.26
N LEU A 60 -2.18 -1.26 -15.13
CA LEU A 60 -3.51 -1.85 -15.07
C LEU A 60 -4.53 -0.79 -15.53
N LYS A 61 -5.34 -1.14 -16.54
CA LYS A 61 -6.43 -0.28 -17.01
C LYS A 61 -7.73 -0.73 -16.36
N LEU A 62 -8.32 0.17 -15.56
CA LEU A 62 -9.60 -0.05 -14.88
C LEU A 62 -10.69 0.84 -15.47
N THR A 63 -11.86 0.27 -15.66
CA THR A 63 -13.09 0.95 -16.09
C THR A 63 -13.82 1.56 -14.90
N LEU A 64 -14.83 2.40 -15.14
CA LEU A 64 -15.67 2.95 -14.08
C LEU A 64 -16.38 1.86 -13.27
N ASP A 65 -16.84 0.79 -13.92
CA ASP A 65 -17.50 -0.34 -13.26
C ASP A 65 -16.53 -1.09 -12.33
N ASP A 66 -15.25 -1.19 -12.70
CA ASP A 66 -14.22 -1.78 -11.85
C ASP A 66 -14.03 -0.98 -10.56
N TRP A 67 -14.05 0.36 -10.65
CA TRP A 67 -13.94 1.24 -9.49
C TRP A 67 -15.14 1.11 -8.55
N GLN A 68 -16.35 0.93 -9.09
CA GLN A 68 -17.54 0.66 -8.28
C GLN A 68 -17.47 -0.69 -7.56
N ALA A 69 -16.95 -1.72 -8.25
CA ALA A 69 -16.74 -3.03 -7.66
C ALA A 69 -15.72 -2.99 -6.51
N VAL A 70 -14.62 -2.23 -6.68
CA VAL A 70 -13.59 -2.04 -5.65
C VAL A 70 -14.17 -1.50 -4.35
N GLU A 71 -14.93 -0.40 -4.41
CA GLU A 71 -15.49 0.24 -3.21
C GLU A 71 -16.49 -0.68 -2.50
N THR A 72 -17.24 -1.49 -3.27
CA THR A 72 -18.19 -2.46 -2.73
C THR A 72 -17.50 -3.60 -1.98
N LEU A 73 -16.36 -4.08 -2.48
CA LEU A 73 -15.64 -5.21 -1.89
C LEU A 73 -14.78 -4.80 -0.70
N ARG A 74 -14.11 -3.64 -0.78
CA ARG A 74 -13.23 -3.14 0.26
C ARG A 74 -13.17 -1.62 0.23
N SER A 75 -13.88 -0.98 1.16
CA SER A 75 -13.83 0.47 1.29
C SER A 75 -12.40 0.98 1.46
N GLY A 76 -12.05 2.04 0.73
CA GLY A 76 -10.71 2.63 0.72
C GLY A 76 -9.66 1.85 -0.09
N TRP A 77 -9.97 0.66 -0.63
CA TRP A 77 -9.03 0.00 -1.53
C TRP A 77 -8.85 0.84 -2.80
N CYS A 78 -7.60 1.17 -3.14
CA CYS A 78 -7.28 2.05 -4.26
C CYS A 78 -6.17 1.46 -5.15
N PRO A 79 -6.52 0.62 -6.15
CA PRO A 79 -5.56 0.01 -7.07
C PRO A 79 -5.07 0.96 -8.19
N HIS A 80 -5.08 2.29 -7.97
CA HIS A 80 -4.87 3.30 -9.03
C HIS A 80 -3.52 3.18 -9.76
N ASN A 81 -2.45 2.87 -9.02
CA ASN A 81 -1.09 2.80 -9.53
C ASN A 81 -0.60 1.35 -9.70
N TRP A 82 -1.51 0.40 -9.85
CA TRP A 82 -1.14 -1.00 -10.04
C TRP A 82 -0.73 -1.27 -11.49
N SER A 83 0.27 -2.13 -11.66
CA SER A 83 0.56 -2.77 -12.94
C SER A 83 -0.13 -4.13 -13.06
N VAL A 84 -0.17 -4.67 -14.28
CA VAL A 84 -0.73 -5.99 -14.55
C VAL A 84 0.06 -7.09 -13.79
N ASP A 85 1.39 -7.01 -13.70
CA ASP A 85 2.18 -7.99 -12.93
C ASP A 85 1.95 -7.87 -11.42
N GLN A 86 1.79 -6.66 -10.87
CA GLN A 86 1.44 -6.48 -9.46
C GLN A 86 0.08 -7.09 -9.16
N THR A 87 -0.90 -6.89 -10.04
CA THR A 87 -2.24 -7.49 -9.92
C THR A 87 -2.18 -9.01 -9.88
N ALA A 88 -1.42 -9.63 -10.79
CA ALA A 88 -1.23 -11.08 -10.82
C ALA A 88 -0.45 -11.59 -9.60
N ARG A 89 0.60 -10.90 -9.15
CA ARG A 89 1.33 -11.21 -7.91
C ARG A 89 0.41 -11.22 -6.69
N ILE A 90 -0.42 -10.19 -6.56
CA ILE A 90 -1.40 -10.07 -5.47
C ILE A 90 -2.43 -11.20 -5.55
N LEU A 91 -2.91 -11.55 -6.75
CA LEU A 91 -3.79 -12.70 -6.94
C LEU A 91 -3.15 -14.03 -6.48
N LEU A 92 -1.89 -14.28 -6.83
CA LEU A 92 -1.15 -15.47 -6.35
C LEU A 92 -0.98 -15.44 -4.82
N LEU A 93 -0.67 -14.29 -4.25
CA LEU A 93 -0.54 -14.08 -2.81
C LEU A 93 -1.83 -14.39 -2.05
N LEU A 94 -2.97 -13.90 -2.55
CA LEU A 94 -4.30 -14.17 -1.97
C LEU A 94 -4.74 -15.63 -2.16
N SER A 95 -4.04 -16.39 -2.99
CA SER A 95 -4.29 -17.82 -3.19
C SER A 95 -3.54 -18.70 -2.17
N VAL A 96 -2.65 -18.14 -1.36
CA VAL A 96 -1.94 -18.86 -0.30
C VAL A 96 -2.93 -19.33 0.79
N PRO A 97 -2.93 -20.63 1.16
CA PRO A 97 -3.77 -21.14 2.24
C PRO A 97 -3.49 -20.44 3.56
N HIS A 98 -4.54 -19.95 4.21
CA HIS A 98 -4.46 -19.19 5.45
C HIS A 98 -5.21 -19.84 6.62
N SER A 99 -5.72 -21.07 6.46
CA SER A 99 -6.39 -21.82 7.53
C SER A 99 -5.48 -22.12 8.73
N ASN A 100 -4.18 -22.31 8.49
CA ASN A 100 -3.16 -22.36 9.52
C ASN A 100 -2.40 -21.02 9.57
N ILE A 101 -2.74 -20.18 10.54
CA ILE A 101 -2.18 -18.83 10.69
C ILE A 101 -0.65 -18.83 10.83
N GLN A 102 -0.06 -19.77 11.59
CA GLN A 102 1.39 -19.80 11.79
C GLN A 102 2.13 -20.11 10.49
N LYS A 103 1.67 -21.12 9.75
CA LYS A 103 2.25 -21.49 8.45
C LYS A 103 2.06 -20.38 7.42
N TYR A 104 0.89 -19.73 7.43
CA TYR A 104 0.59 -18.59 6.57
C TYR A 104 1.55 -17.43 6.81
N LEU A 105 1.66 -16.97 8.05
CA LEU A 105 2.55 -15.87 8.42
C LEU A 105 4.02 -16.21 8.16
N GLN A 106 4.46 -17.44 8.43
CA GLN A 106 5.81 -17.88 8.10
C GLN A 106 6.10 -17.84 6.59
N THR A 107 5.12 -18.23 5.76
CA THR A 107 5.27 -18.20 4.29
C THR A 107 5.36 -16.76 3.78
N LEU A 108 4.53 -15.85 4.30
CA LEU A 108 4.62 -14.43 4.00
C LEU A 108 5.96 -13.83 4.42
N GLU A 109 6.40 -14.12 5.64
CA GLU A 109 7.66 -13.63 6.19
C GLU A 109 8.85 -14.02 5.32
N GLN A 110 8.90 -15.28 4.88
CA GLN A 110 9.91 -15.78 3.96
C GLN A 110 9.84 -15.09 2.59
N LEU A 111 8.64 -14.81 2.08
CA LEU A 111 8.47 -14.10 0.81
C LEU A 111 8.97 -12.64 0.91
N PHE A 112 8.58 -11.91 1.97
CA PHE A 112 9.06 -10.55 2.22
C PHE A 112 10.59 -10.47 2.33
N MET A 113 11.22 -11.45 2.99
CA MET A 113 12.67 -11.49 3.15
C MET A 113 13.42 -11.78 1.84
N ALA A 114 12.80 -12.50 0.91
CA ALA A 114 13.40 -12.85 -0.38
C ALA A 114 13.06 -11.87 -1.51
N ALA A 115 12.10 -10.96 -1.29
CA ALA A 115 11.50 -10.14 -2.33
C ALA A 115 12.44 -9.04 -2.85
N ASP A 116 12.44 -8.84 -4.17
CA ASP A 116 13.00 -7.66 -4.80
C ASP A 116 12.11 -6.41 -4.59
N VAL A 117 12.57 -5.24 -5.04
CA VAL A 117 11.83 -3.98 -4.86
C VAL A 117 10.43 -4.02 -5.50
N SER A 118 10.31 -4.61 -6.69
CA SER A 118 9.01 -4.70 -7.40
C SER A 118 8.05 -5.66 -6.71
N GLU A 119 8.59 -6.72 -6.12
CA GLU A 119 7.85 -7.71 -5.33
C GLU A 119 7.39 -7.12 -4.00
N LEU A 120 8.27 -6.39 -3.30
CA LEU A 120 7.93 -5.66 -2.08
C LEU A 120 6.81 -4.66 -2.33
N VAL A 121 6.83 -3.92 -3.44
CA VAL A 121 5.75 -3.01 -3.81
C VAL A 121 4.42 -3.75 -3.89
N ALA A 122 4.35 -4.88 -4.60
CA ALA A 122 3.13 -5.68 -4.70
C ALA A 122 2.68 -6.23 -3.33
N LEU A 123 3.62 -6.69 -2.49
CA LEU A 123 3.32 -7.21 -1.16
C LEU A 123 2.74 -6.14 -0.23
N TYR A 124 3.31 -4.93 -0.25
CA TYR A 124 2.83 -3.82 0.56
C TYR A 124 1.51 -3.24 0.06
N GLN A 125 1.30 -3.18 -1.26
CA GLN A 125 0.00 -2.84 -1.86
C GLN A 125 -1.10 -3.84 -1.48
N ALA A 126 -0.76 -5.10 -1.20
CA ALA A 126 -1.71 -6.15 -0.84
C ALA A 126 -2.19 -6.09 0.61
N LEU A 127 -1.48 -5.40 1.51
CA LEU A 127 -1.79 -5.33 2.94
C LEU A 127 -3.29 -5.19 3.29
N PRO A 128 -4.07 -4.29 2.67
CA PRO A 128 -5.49 -4.11 3.00
C PRO A 128 -6.39 -5.30 2.60
N LEU A 129 -5.86 -6.24 1.81
CA LEU A 129 -6.56 -7.44 1.32
C LEU A 129 -6.11 -8.73 2.02
N LEU A 130 -5.03 -8.69 2.81
CA LEU A 130 -4.47 -9.88 3.44
C LEU A 130 -5.33 -10.34 4.64
N PRO A 131 -5.56 -11.65 4.79
CA PRO A 131 -6.04 -12.24 6.04
C PRO A 131 -5.22 -11.82 7.27
N TYR A 132 -5.88 -11.72 8.42
CA TYR A 132 -5.27 -11.36 9.71
C TYR A 132 -4.57 -10.00 9.69
N PRO A 133 -5.27 -8.92 9.33
CA PRO A 133 -4.65 -7.62 9.10
C PRO A 133 -3.90 -7.11 10.34
N GLU A 134 -4.35 -7.41 11.55
CA GLU A 134 -3.68 -7.03 12.79
C GLU A 134 -2.25 -7.62 12.93
N LYS A 135 -1.93 -8.71 12.23
CA LYS A 135 -0.62 -9.38 12.27
C LYS A 135 0.42 -8.72 11.38
N HIS A 136 0.03 -7.87 10.44
CA HIS A 136 0.95 -7.25 9.47
C HIS A 136 1.50 -5.90 9.93
N ARG A 137 1.17 -5.43 11.14
CA ARG A 137 1.58 -4.10 11.65
C ARG A 137 3.09 -3.91 11.61
N PHE A 138 3.86 -4.92 12.02
CA PHE A 138 5.32 -4.85 12.01
C PHE A 138 5.87 -4.70 10.59
N ARG A 139 5.29 -5.44 9.63
CA ARG A 139 5.66 -5.33 8.21
C ARG A 139 5.31 -3.96 7.64
N ALA A 140 4.11 -3.45 7.89
CA ALA A 140 3.76 -2.10 7.46
C ALA A 140 4.72 -1.04 8.05
N ALA A 141 5.05 -1.13 9.33
CA ALA A 141 6.02 -0.25 9.97
C ALA A 141 7.44 -0.39 9.36
N GLU A 142 7.83 -1.58 8.91
CA GLU A 142 9.08 -1.80 8.18
C GLU A 142 9.09 -1.15 6.80
N GLY A 143 8.02 -1.34 6.02
CA GLY A 143 7.88 -0.70 4.71
C GLY A 143 7.87 0.83 4.81
N VAL A 144 7.22 1.40 5.84
CA VAL A 144 7.30 2.84 6.16
C VAL A 144 8.73 3.28 6.48
N ARG A 145 9.55 2.45 7.14
CA ARG A 145 10.95 2.77 7.46
C ARG A 145 11.90 2.60 6.28
N SER A 146 11.50 1.91 5.20
CA SER A 146 12.33 1.68 4.02
C SER A 146 12.88 2.96 3.39
N ASN A 147 14.17 3.00 3.05
CA ASN A 147 14.78 4.11 2.31
C ASN A 147 14.41 4.13 0.82
N MET A 148 13.72 3.09 0.34
CA MET A 148 13.26 3.01 -1.05
C MET A 148 11.90 3.68 -1.18
N THR A 149 11.84 4.84 -1.85
CA THR A 149 10.61 5.62 -2.03
C THR A 149 9.46 4.78 -2.63
N ALA A 150 9.76 3.87 -3.56
CA ALA A 150 8.74 2.98 -4.13
C ALA A 150 8.08 2.07 -3.08
N VAL A 151 8.89 1.48 -2.18
CA VAL A 151 8.40 0.62 -1.09
C VAL A 151 7.63 1.43 -0.05
N PHE A 152 8.16 2.60 0.33
CA PHE A 152 7.47 3.52 1.21
C PHE A 152 6.09 3.90 0.65
N ASN A 153 6.03 4.29 -0.63
CA ASN A 153 4.79 4.70 -1.29
C ASN A 153 3.77 3.57 -1.39
N ALA A 154 4.21 2.32 -1.59
CA ALA A 154 3.33 1.16 -1.61
C ALA A 154 2.59 0.95 -0.28
N VAL A 155 3.19 1.35 0.84
CA VAL A 155 2.54 1.33 2.15
C VAL A 155 1.73 2.59 2.40
N ALA A 156 2.29 3.77 2.12
CA ALA A 156 1.74 5.03 2.58
C ALA A 156 0.63 5.60 1.68
N LEU A 157 0.72 5.39 0.36
CA LEU A 157 -0.15 6.04 -0.62
C LEU A 157 -1.19 5.06 -1.15
N CYS A 158 -2.41 5.54 -1.38
CA CYS A 158 -3.51 4.75 -1.94
C CYS A 158 -3.75 3.42 -1.19
N ASN A 159 -3.49 3.42 0.12
CA ASN A 159 -3.54 2.24 0.95
C ASN A 159 -4.26 2.60 2.27
N PRO A 160 -5.40 1.96 2.60
CA PRO A 160 -6.12 2.25 3.83
C PRO A 160 -5.46 1.63 5.07
N TYR A 161 -4.58 0.64 4.88
CA TYR A 161 -4.03 -0.16 5.96
C TYR A 161 -3.32 0.68 7.05
N PRO A 162 -2.48 1.68 6.72
CA PRO A 162 -1.83 2.48 7.75
C PRO A 162 -2.80 3.21 8.67
N ALA A 163 -3.88 3.77 8.11
CA ALA A 163 -4.88 4.53 8.87
C ALA A 163 -5.72 3.64 9.77
N GLU A 164 -5.86 2.36 9.43
CA GLU A 164 -6.64 1.39 10.19
C GLU A 164 -5.81 0.68 11.27
N HIS A 165 -4.51 0.45 11.02
CA HIS A 165 -3.72 -0.48 11.83
C HIS A 165 -2.44 0.08 12.46
N LEU A 166 -1.88 1.20 11.98
CA LEU A 166 -0.72 1.79 12.66
C LEU A 166 -1.15 2.55 13.91
N ASP A 167 -0.33 2.47 14.96
CA ASP A 167 -0.41 3.41 16.08
C ASP A 167 -0.02 4.82 15.65
N ASP A 168 -0.31 5.80 16.52
CA ASP A 168 -0.10 7.20 16.21
C ASP A 168 1.37 7.57 16.02
N ILE A 169 2.29 6.87 16.69
CA ILE A 169 3.72 7.12 16.53
C ILE A 169 4.15 6.73 15.12
N ALA A 170 3.86 5.49 14.69
CA ALA A 170 4.21 5.01 13.36
C ALA A 170 3.48 5.80 12.27
N TRP A 171 2.23 6.16 12.50
CA TRP A 171 1.43 7.01 11.61
C TRP A 171 2.06 8.40 11.43
N ASN A 172 2.39 9.09 12.52
CA ASN A 172 2.95 10.44 12.47
C ASN A 172 4.31 10.46 11.75
N GLN A 173 5.15 9.45 12.01
CA GLN A 173 6.44 9.29 11.34
C GLN A 173 6.29 8.99 9.85
N MET A 174 5.28 8.22 9.45
CA MET A 174 4.97 7.97 8.05
C MET A 174 4.60 9.26 7.32
N VAL A 175 3.69 10.07 7.89
CA VAL A 175 3.25 11.34 7.28
C VAL A 175 4.42 12.33 7.17
N LEU A 176 5.22 12.48 8.23
CA LEU A 176 6.41 13.33 8.20
C LEU A 176 7.41 12.85 7.14
N LYS A 177 7.65 11.55 7.06
CA LYS A 177 8.54 10.97 6.06
C LYS A 177 8.06 11.21 4.63
N ALA A 178 6.75 11.14 4.38
CA ALA A 178 6.19 11.41 3.05
C ALA A 178 6.63 12.79 2.53
N LEU A 179 6.67 13.80 3.40
CA LEU A 179 7.17 15.14 3.05
C LEU A 179 8.67 15.15 2.76
N PHE A 180 9.48 14.40 3.54
CA PHE A 180 10.92 14.30 3.29
C PHE A 180 11.25 13.64 1.95
N VAL A 181 10.48 12.64 1.54
CA VAL A 181 10.66 11.93 0.26
C VAL A 181 9.85 12.53 -0.89
N GLY A 182 9.19 13.68 -0.68
CA GLY A 182 8.43 14.40 -1.70
C GLY A 182 7.19 13.65 -2.22
N SER A 183 6.58 12.81 -1.39
CA SER A 183 5.38 12.04 -1.74
C SER A 183 4.09 12.82 -1.44
N PRO A 184 3.05 12.70 -2.29
CA PRO A 184 1.81 13.49 -2.16
C PRO A 184 1.01 13.07 -0.93
N LEU A 185 0.76 14.01 -0.02
CA LEU A 185 0.02 13.74 1.22
C LEU A 185 -1.45 13.46 0.97
N HIS A 186 -2.05 14.08 -0.06
CA HIS A 186 -3.45 13.87 -0.43
C HIS A 186 -3.78 12.44 -0.86
N LEU A 187 -2.76 11.63 -1.19
CA LEU A 187 -2.92 10.19 -1.46
C LEU A 187 -2.81 9.31 -0.19
N ILE A 188 -2.41 9.88 0.95
CA ILE A 188 -2.43 9.19 2.25
C ILE A 188 -3.87 9.17 2.75
N GLN A 189 -4.50 8.00 2.68
CA GLN A 189 -5.89 7.84 3.06
C GLN A 189 -6.08 8.03 4.56
N GLY A 190 -7.10 8.80 4.95
CA GLY A 190 -7.42 9.02 6.36
C GLY A 190 -6.58 10.12 7.03
N LEU A 191 -5.76 10.88 6.29
CA LEU A 191 -4.95 11.98 6.82
C LEU A 191 -5.73 12.94 7.71
N ASP A 192 -6.85 13.47 7.21
CA ASP A 192 -7.69 14.42 7.95
C ASP A 192 -8.26 13.80 9.24
N LYS A 193 -8.66 12.54 9.17
CA LYS A 193 -9.29 11.82 10.29
C LYS A 193 -8.30 11.44 11.39
N ARG A 194 -7.05 11.12 11.01
CA ARG A 194 -5.97 10.70 11.90
C ARG A 194 -5.03 11.84 12.27
N ALA A 195 -5.29 13.06 11.80
CA ALA A 195 -4.60 14.25 12.27
C ALA A 195 -4.72 14.32 13.80
N ASN A 196 -3.64 14.71 14.47
CA ASN A 196 -3.54 14.77 15.92
C ASN A 196 -2.53 15.84 16.37
N PRO A 197 -2.57 16.28 17.64
CA PRO A 197 -1.71 17.37 18.11
C PRO A 197 -0.21 17.13 17.92
N GLN A 198 0.25 15.89 18.13
CA GLN A 198 1.67 15.56 17.97
C GLN A 198 2.08 15.64 16.50
N LEU A 199 1.26 15.14 15.57
CA LEU A 199 1.50 15.29 14.14
C LEU A 199 1.58 16.77 13.75
N SER A 200 0.61 17.58 14.18
CA SER A 200 0.60 19.00 13.84
C SER A 200 1.87 19.71 14.33
N LEU A 201 2.34 19.41 15.56
CA LEU A 201 3.62 19.95 16.06
C LEU A 201 4.82 19.51 15.19
N MET A 202 4.92 18.22 14.88
CA MET A 202 5.99 17.70 14.01
C MET A 202 6.02 18.36 12.64
N LEU A 203 4.85 18.65 12.06
CA LEU A 203 4.73 19.32 10.77
C LEU A 203 5.07 20.82 10.82
N ILE A 204 4.73 21.49 11.93
CA ILE A 204 5.13 22.89 12.18
C ILE A 204 6.66 22.99 12.27
N ASP A 205 7.29 22.09 13.02
CA ASP A 205 8.75 22.07 13.19
C ASP A 205 9.45 21.76 11.86
N TYR A 206 8.95 20.76 11.10
CA TYR A 206 9.40 20.49 9.73
C TYR A 206 9.35 21.73 8.83
N ALA A 207 8.22 22.45 8.84
CA ALA A 207 8.05 23.63 8.00
C ALA A 207 9.03 24.76 8.37
N ARG A 208 9.27 24.97 9.67
CA ARG A 208 10.27 25.93 10.17
C ARG A 208 11.69 25.55 9.75
N GLU A 209 12.06 24.28 9.86
CA GLU A 209 13.38 23.78 9.42
C GLU A 209 13.59 23.97 7.91
N ARG A 210 12.57 23.67 7.10
CA ARG A 210 12.60 23.87 5.65
C ARG A 210 12.76 25.34 5.29
N TRP A 211 12.00 26.21 5.95
CA TRP A 211 12.07 27.66 5.75
C TRP A 211 13.45 28.22 6.11
N ALA A 212 13.99 27.86 7.27
CA ALA A 212 15.33 28.28 7.70
C ALA A 212 16.43 27.82 6.73
N ALA A 213 16.20 26.72 6.01
CA ALA A 213 17.08 26.21 4.97
C ALA A 213 16.78 26.79 3.56
N ASN A 214 15.89 27.78 3.44
CA ASN A 214 15.43 28.38 2.20
C ASN A 214 14.85 27.36 1.20
N ARG A 215 14.10 26.38 1.71
CA ARG A 215 13.44 25.33 0.93
C ARG A 215 11.92 25.47 1.00
N SER A 216 11.25 25.14 -0.09
CA SER A 216 9.78 25.13 -0.12
C SER A 216 9.19 24.06 0.80
N VAL A 217 7.95 24.34 1.23
CA VAL A 217 7.09 23.49 2.05
C VAL A 217 5.84 23.16 1.23
N SER A 218 5.39 21.90 1.27
CA SER A 218 4.17 21.52 0.55
C SER A 218 2.95 22.16 1.22
N PRO A 219 2.02 22.79 0.47
CA PRO A 219 0.78 23.32 1.05
C PRO A 219 -0.14 22.22 1.58
N GLU A 220 0.09 20.95 1.22
CA GLU A 220 -0.74 19.84 1.69
C GLU A 220 -0.63 19.61 3.21
N ILE A 221 0.42 20.14 3.87
CA ILE A 221 0.58 20.03 5.33
C ILE A 221 -0.57 20.67 6.12
N TRP A 222 -1.28 21.63 5.51
CA TRP A 222 -2.34 22.38 6.19
C TRP A 222 -3.50 21.52 6.62
N SER A 223 -3.83 20.49 5.83
CA SER A 223 -4.87 19.50 6.14
C SER A 223 -4.67 18.87 7.52
N ALA A 224 -3.42 18.51 7.84
CA ALA A 224 -3.04 17.85 9.09
C ALA A 224 -2.71 18.82 10.24
N ILE A 225 -2.39 20.09 9.95
CA ILE A 225 -2.09 21.10 10.97
C ILE A 225 -3.35 21.78 11.49
N LYS A 226 -4.25 22.23 10.60
CA LYS A 226 -5.36 23.13 10.95
C LYS A 226 -6.25 22.66 12.10
N PRO A 227 -6.56 21.36 12.27
CA PRO A 227 -7.46 20.93 13.36
C PRO A 227 -6.86 21.07 14.77
N TYR A 228 -5.52 21.11 14.91
CA TYR A 228 -4.84 21.11 16.23
C TYR A 228 -3.74 22.15 16.35
N GLY A 229 -3.45 22.91 15.30
CA GLY A 229 -2.46 23.97 15.32
C GLY A 229 -2.91 25.11 16.23
N ASP A 230 -2.02 25.55 17.11
CA ASP A 230 -2.18 26.82 17.82
C ASP A 230 -2.35 27.93 16.78
N ILE A 231 -3.42 28.72 16.91
CA ILE A 231 -3.77 29.81 15.99
C ILE A 231 -2.56 30.72 15.74
N SER A 232 -1.75 30.99 16.77
CA SER A 232 -0.54 31.81 16.65
C SER A 232 0.53 31.16 15.76
N LYS A 233 0.77 29.86 15.93
CA LYS A 233 1.76 29.09 15.14
C LYS A 233 1.28 28.87 13.70
N VAL A 234 -0.03 28.66 13.51
CA VAL A 234 -0.65 28.54 12.19
C VAL A 234 -0.55 29.87 11.44
N ALA A 235 -0.91 30.98 12.08
CA ALA A 235 -0.80 32.31 11.47
C ALA A 235 0.66 32.70 11.17
N GLU A 236 1.62 32.30 12.01
CA GLU A 236 3.05 32.44 11.74
C GLU A 236 3.44 31.67 10.47
N LEU A 237 3.07 30.40 10.38
CA LEU A 237 3.33 29.58 9.19
C LEU A 237 2.63 30.09 7.93
N GLU A 238 1.41 30.59 8.03
CA GLU A 238 0.69 31.18 6.89
C GLU A 238 1.44 32.38 6.34
N ARG A 239 1.99 33.23 7.22
CA ARG A 239 2.86 34.33 6.81
C ARG A 239 4.16 33.83 6.18
N LEU A 240 4.76 32.77 6.73
CA LEU A 240 5.98 32.17 6.19
C LEU A 240 5.75 31.57 4.79
N LEU A 241 4.61 30.94 4.53
CA LEU A 241 4.33 30.34 3.21
C LEU A 241 3.82 31.34 2.16
N ALA A 242 3.41 32.54 2.58
CA ALA A 242 2.97 33.61 1.68
C ALA A 242 4.11 34.52 1.18
N SER A 243 5.31 34.39 1.76
CA SER A 243 6.54 35.11 1.37
C SER A 243 7.44 34.28 0.47
#